data_AF-A0A528VAZ3-F1
#
_entry.id   AF-A0A528VAZ3-F1
#
_cell.length_a   1.000
_cell.length_b   1.000
_cell.length_c   1.000
_cell.angle_alpha   90.00
_cell.angle_beta   90.00
_cell.angle_gamma   90.00
#
_symmetry.space_group_name_H-M   'P 1'
#
loop_
_entity.id
_entity.type
_entity.pdbx_description
1 polymer ?
#
loop_
_entity_poly.entity_id
_entity_poly.type
_entity_poly.pdbx_seq_one_letter_code
_entity_poly.pdbx_strand_id
1 'polypeptide(L)'
;IHTGVAPQVHGILTNENRFRVEQPDIFSEVSKAGGKTGAVTHSYWSEFFRAYPFDLVEDMEFDEPGGPITHGRFHTMTGYNARNQMTPSDVDLFATLTMLTRRHGIDYGILHTCTLDSMGHR
;
A
#
# COMPACT_ATOMS: atom_id res chain seq x y z
N ILE A 1 1.51 -11.25 -3.94
CA ILE A 1 0.14 -11.29 -4.51
C ILE A 1 -0.04 -10.33 -5.68
N HIS A 2 0.36 -9.06 -5.59
CA HIS A 2 0.07 -8.03 -6.60
C HIS A 2 0.78 -8.19 -7.94
N THR A 3 1.87 -8.96 -8.00
CA THR A 3 2.61 -9.25 -9.24
C THR A 3 2.27 -10.62 -9.85
N GLY A 4 1.49 -11.45 -9.14
CA GLY A 4 1.17 -12.82 -9.57
C GLY A 4 2.34 -13.83 -9.57
N VAL A 5 3.57 -13.39 -9.31
CA VAL A 5 4.77 -14.26 -9.28
C VAL A 5 5.24 -14.56 -7.85
N ALA A 6 6.07 -15.59 -7.70
CA ALA A 6 6.63 -15.98 -6.41
C ALA A 6 7.68 -14.97 -5.90
N PRO A 7 7.95 -14.90 -4.58
CA PRO A 7 8.99 -14.05 -3.99
C PRO A 7 10.39 -14.22 -4.58
N GLN A 8 10.75 -15.45 -4.97
CA GLN A 8 12.02 -15.76 -5.63
C GLN A 8 12.14 -15.11 -7.02
N VAL A 9 11.02 -14.73 -7.63
CA VAL A 9 10.98 -14.09 -8.95
C VAL A 9 11.01 -12.57 -8.80
N HIS A 10 10.21 -11.98 -7.90
CA HIS A 10 10.18 -10.52 -7.71
C HIS A 10 11.24 -9.99 -6.73
N GLY A 11 11.89 -10.86 -5.95
CA GLY A 11 13.04 -10.54 -5.11
C GLY A 11 12.75 -9.89 -3.75
N ILE A 12 11.49 -9.57 -3.43
CA ILE A 12 11.09 -9.10 -2.08
C ILE A 12 10.93 -10.34 -1.19
N LEU A 13 12.01 -10.68 -0.48
CA LEU A 13 12.11 -11.90 0.33
C LEU A 13 11.85 -11.66 1.83
N THR A 14 12.05 -10.43 2.30
CA THR A 14 11.86 -10.04 3.70
C THR A 14 11.31 -8.62 3.78
N ASN A 15 10.87 -8.19 4.97
CA ASN A 15 10.36 -6.84 5.18
C ASN A 15 11.47 -5.78 5.12
N GLU A 16 12.72 -6.16 5.37
CA GLU A 16 13.90 -5.28 5.30
C GLU A 16 14.38 -5.08 3.86
N ASN A 17 14.09 -6.03 2.98
CA ASN A 17 14.45 -5.95 1.56
C ASN A 17 13.33 -5.27 0.77
N ARG A 18 13.45 -3.95 0.58
CA ARG A 18 12.44 -3.12 -0.10
C ARG A 18 13.05 -2.37 -1.27
N PHE A 19 12.35 -2.45 -2.40
CA PHE A 19 12.67 -1.75 -3.64
C PHE A 19 11.44 -1.79 -4.55
N ARG A 20 11.43 -0.95 -5.57
CA ARG A 20 10.36 -0.95 -6.57
C ARG A 20 10.46 -2.20 -7.44
N VAL A 21 9.40 -3.01 -7.48
CA VAL A 21 9.37 -4.23 -8.29
C VAL A 21 9.31 -3.90 -9.79
N GLU A 22 9.91 -4.75 -10.61
CA GLU A 22 9.95 -4.55 -12.08
C GLU A 22 8.83 -5.31 -12.81
N GLN A 23 8.21 -6.28 -12.15
CA GLN A 23 7.17 -7.10 -12.74
C GLN A 23 5.88 -6.29 -12.94
N PRO A 24 5.06 -6.62 -13.94
CA PRO A 24 3.72 -6.07 -14.07
C PRO A 24 2.92 -6.34 -12.79
N ASP A 25 2.60 -5.27 -12.06
CA ASP A 25 1.74 -5.33 -10.89
C ASP A 25 0.31 -4.90 -11.27
N ILE A 26 -0.67 -5.37 -10.49
CA ILE A 26 -2.08 -5.09 -10.76
C ILE A 26 -2.42 -3.59 -10.78
N PHE A 27 -1.70 -2.74 -10.02
CA PHE A 27 -1.94 -1.30 -10.04
C PHE A 27 -1.52 -0.70 -11.39
N SER A 28 -0.31 -1.06 -11.85
CA SER A 28 0.19 -0.69 -13.17
C SER A 28 -0.74 -1.15 -14.30
N GLU A 29 -1.25 -2.38 -14.23
CA GLU A 29 -2.13 -2.92 -15.29
C GLU A 29 -3.52 -2.25 -15.32
N VAL A 30 -4.11 -1.95 -14.15
CA VAL A 30 -5.38 -1.18 -14.08
C VAL A 30 -5.17 0.24 -14.63
N SER A 31 -4.09 0.90 -14.23
CA SER A 31 -3.75 2.26 -14.69
C SER A 31 -3.53 2.30 -16.21
N LYS A 32 -2.79 1.32 -16.77
CA LYS A 32 -2.60 1.17 -18.24
C LYS A 32 -3.92 0.97 -19.00
N ALA A 33 -4.89 0.29 -18.38
CA ALA A 33 -6.23 0.13 -18.95
C ALA A 33 -7.12 1.38 -18.83
N GLY A 34 -6.59 2.49 -18.28
CA GLY A 34 -7.31 3.74 -18.07
C GLY A 34 -8.14 3.77 -16.77
N GLY A 35 -7.99 2.78 -15.91
CA GLY A 35 -8.65 2.72 -14.61
C GLY A 35 -7.90 3.50 -13.53
N LYS A 36 -8.60 3.86 -12.47
CA LYS A 36 -8.06 4.51 -11.27
C LYS A 36 -7.84 3.50 -10.17
N THR A 37 -6.72 3.63 -9.48
CA THR A 37 -6.32 2.75 -8.39
C THR A 37 -6.26 3.50 -7.06
N GLY A 38 -6.67 2.84 -5.98
CA GLY A 38 -6.59 3.36 -4.62
C GLY A 38 -5.88 2.39 -3.67
N ALA A 39 -5.01 2.91 -2.80
CA ALA A 39 -4.34 2.12 -1.79
C ALA A 39 -4.46 2.77 -0.41
N VAL A 40 -5.05 2.05 0.55
CA VAL A 40 -5.05 2.38 1.98
C VAL A 40 -4.29 1.30 2.72
N THR A 41 -2.97 1.46 2.82
CA THR A 41 -2.07 0.34 3.15
C THR A 41 -0.84 0.77 3.95
N HIS A 42 -0.01 -0.19 4.37
CA HIS A 42 1.31 0.14 4.91
C HIS A 42 2.17 0.81 3.82
N SER A 43 3.10 1.68 4.21
CA SER A 43 4.00 2.42 3.30
C SER A 43 4.76 1.55 2.30
N TYR A 44 4.93 0.27 2.61
CA TYR A 44 5.58 -0.73 1.74
C TYR A 44 4.94 -0.81 0.36
N TRP A 45 3.62 -0.62 0.23
CA TRP A 45 2.99 -0.61 -1.10
C TRP A 45 3.47 0.56 -1.96
N SER A 46 3.72 1.73 -1.36
CA SER A 46 4.36 2.85 -2.09
C SER A 46 5.77 2.46 -2.52
N GLU A 47 6.55 1.86 -1.63
CA GLU A 47 7.93 1.41 -1.93
C GLU A 47 7.99 0.36 -3.04
N PHE A 48 7.05 -0.58 -3.05
CA PHE A 48 7.04 -1.67 -4.03
C PHE A 48 6.52 -1.21 -5.39
N PHE A 49 5.51 -0.33 -5.45
CA PHE A 49 4.78 -0.06 -6.70
C PHE A 49 4.93 1.38 -7.23
N ARG A 50 5.43 2.33 -6.42
CA ARG A 50 5.61 3.72 -6.82
C ARG A 50 7.06 4.17 -6.79
N ALA A 51 7.63 4.35 -5.60
CA ALA A 51 8.93 4.97 -5.41
C ALA A 51 9.60 4.45 -4.14
N TYR A 52 10.91 4.24 -4.20
CA TYR A 52 11.74 3.84 -3.07
C TYR A 52 12.97 4.75 -2.99
N PRO A 53 13.40 5.21 -1.80
CA PRO A 53 12.80 4.97 -0.49
C PRO A 53 11.50 5.75 -0.27
N PHE A 54 10.71 5.33 0.73
CA PHE A 54 9.51 6.07 1.14
C PHE A 54 9.87 7.42 1.75
N ASP A 55 9.32 8.50 1.21
CA ASP A 55 9.37 9.83 1.82
C ASP A 55 8.15 10.05 2.71
N LEU A 56 8.37 10.24 4.01
CA LEU A 56 7.29 10.39 4.99
C LEU A 56 6.38 11.62 4.74
N VAL A 57 6.88 12.65 4.06
CA VAL A 57 6.14 13.88 3.81
C VAL A 57 5.45 13.81 2.46
N GLU A 58 6.19 13.41 1.43
CA GLU A 58 5.68 13.43 0.05
C GLU A 58 4.81 12.20 -0.28
N ASP A 59 5.06 11.05 0.36
CA ASP A 59 4.41 9.80 -0.04
C ASP A 59 3.25 9.39 0.88
N MET A 60 3.11 9.99 2.07
CA MET A 60 2.09 9.60 3.06
C MET A 60 0.66 9.66 2.51
N GLU A 61 0.37 10.73 1.77
CA GLU A 61 -0.89 10.95 1.08
C GLU A 61 -0.59 11.67 -0.22
N PHE A 62 -1.02 11.08 -1.34
CA PHE A 62 -0.89 11.73 -2.64
C PHE A 62 -1.99 11.30 -3.60
N ASP A 63 -2.22 12.15 -4.59
CA ASP A 63 -3.08 11.87 -5.75
C ASP A 63 -2.27 12.18 -7.02
N GLU A 64 -1.92 11.16 -7.80
CA GLU A 64 -1.04 11.28 -8.97
C GLU A 64 -1.68 10.58 -10.18
N PRO A 65 -2.31 11.34 -11.09
CA PRO A 65 -2.85 10.79 -12.32
C PRO A 65 -1.74 10.19 -13.19
N GLY A 66 -1.84 8.90 -13.54
CA GLY A 66 -0.92 8.21 -14.46
C GLY A 66 0.16 7.34 -13.78
N GLY A 67 0.27 7.36 -12.45
CA GLY A 67 1.08 6.40 -11.71
C GLY A 67 0.41 5.01 -11.59
N PRO A 68 1.14 3.97 -11.13
CA PRO A 68 0.55 2.68 -10.81
C PRO A 68 -0.53 2.83 -9.74
N ILE A 69 -0.18 3.43 -8.60
CA ILE A 69 -1.11 3.87 -7.56
C ILE A 69 -1.51 5.32 -7.87
N THR A 70 -2.77 5.57 -8.22
CA THR A 70 -3.25 6.92 -8.54
C THR A 70 -3.71 7.70 -7.32
N HIS A 71 -4.20 7.01 -6.28
CA HIS A 71 -4.69 7.60 -5.03
C HIS A 71 -4.14 6.82 -3.83
N GLY A 72 -3.09 7.33 -3.20
CA GLY A 72 -2.39 6.67 -2.10
C GLY A 72 -2.69 7.33 -0.75
N ARG A 73 -3.01 6.53 0.28
CA ARG A 73 -3.11 6.95 1.68
C ARG A 73 -2.43 5.88 2.52
N PHE A 74 -1.26 6.16 3.06
CA PHE A 74 -0.44 5.14 3.71
C PHE A 74 -0.39 5.32 5.22
N HIS A 75 -0.08 4.23 5.90
CA HIS A 75 0.30 4.24 7.30
C HIS A 75 1.69 3.64 7.46
N THR A 76 2.33 3.99 8.57
CA THR A 76 3.54 3.30 9.01
C THR A 76 3.29 2.74 10.39
N MET A 77 4.08 1.74 10.77
CA MET A 77 4.15 1.24 12.14
C MET A 77 5.47 1.65 12.80
N THR A 78 6.04 2.80 12.40
CA THR A 78 7.39 3.22 12.80
C THR A 78 7.50 3.38 14.31
N GLY A 79 8.21 2.47 14.98
CA GLY A 79 8.37 2.43 16.43
C GLY A 79 7.53 1.36 17.13
N TYR A 80 6.86 0.48 16.37
CA TYR A 80 6.15 -0.67 16.92
C TYR A 80 7.08 -1.56 17.76
N ASN A 81 6.53 -2.13 18.83
CA ASN A 81 7.20 -3.06 19.70
C ASN A 81 6.17 -3.88 20.49
N ALA A 82 6.64 -4.78 21.35
CA ALA A 82 5.77 -5.66 22.14
C ALA A 82 4.71 -4.91 23.01
N ARG A 83 5.00 -3.66 23.42
CA ARG A 83 4.09 -2.84 24.25
C ARG A 83 3.22 -1.89 23.45
N ASN A 84 3.71 -1.35 22.34
CA ASN A 84 2.99 -0.45 21.46
C ASN A 84 3.05 -0.97 20.02
N GLN A 85 1.95 -1.53 19.51
CA GLN A 85 1.93 -2.08 18.16
C GLN A 85 1.86 -0.99 17.08
N MET A 86 1.50 0.26 17.44
CA MET A 86 1.32 1.36 16.50
C MET A 86 0.40 1.04 15.32
N THR A 87 -0.59 0.19 15.54
CA THR A 87 -1.57 -0.18 14.52
C THR A 87 -2.56 0.99 14.34
N PRO A 88 -2.81 1.45 13.10
CA PRO A 88 -3.90 2.39 12.83
C PRO A 88 -5.26 1.76 13.16
N SER A 89 -6.27 2.60 13.38
CA SER A 89 -7.65 2.16 13.55
C SER A 89 -8.19 1.54 12.27
N ASP A 90 -8.62 0.27 12.32
CA ASP A 90 -9.21 -0.42 11.17
C ASP A 90 -10.44 0.34 10.62
N VAL A 91 -11.27 0.91 11.50
CA VAL A 91 -12.46 1.70 11.10
C VAL A 91 -12.04 2.92 10.28
N ASP A 92 -10.97 3.60 10.67
CA ASP A 92 -10.47 4.79 9.97
C ASP A 92 -9.92 4.41 8.59
N LEU A 93 -9.22 3.28 8.50
CA LEU A 93 -8.71 2.77 7.24
C LEU A 93 -9.87 2.36 6.28
N PHE A 94 -10.90 1.67 6.79
CA PHE A 94 -12.10 1.35 6.00
C PHE A 94 -12.83 2.61 5.52
N ALA A 95 -12.98 3.61 6.40
CA ALA A 95 -13.60 4.89 6.04
C ALA A 95 -12.78 5.61 4.95
N THR A 96 -11.45 5.55 5.05
CA THR A 96 -10.53 6.17 4.09
C THR A 96 -10.63 5.50 2.72
N LEU A 97 -10.64 4.17 2.65
CA LEU A 97 -10.80 3.47 1.36
C LEU A 97 -12.17 3.77 0.75
N THR A 98 -13.23 3.76 1.56
CA THR A 98 -14.59 4.11 1.12
C THR A 98 -14.65 5.55 0.60
N MET A 99 -13.92 6.46 1.23
CA MET A 99 -13.78 7.84 0.77
C MET A 99 -13.11 7.89 -0.61
N LEU A 100 -12.04 7.12 -0.84
CA LEU A 100 -11.40 7.05 -2.16
C LEU A 100 -12.36 6.54 -3.24
N THR A 101 -13.15 5.50 -2.94
CA THR A 101 -14.22 5.01 -3.83
C THR A 101 -15.22 6.12 -4.18
N ARG A 102 -15.70 6.88 -3.19
CA ARG A 102 -16.74 7.90 -3.42
C ARG A 102 -16.23 9.18 -4.09
N ARG A 103 -15.04 9.65 -3.71
CA ARG A 103 -14.50 10.95 -4.18
C ARG A 103 -13.78 10.83 -5.52
N HIS A 104 -13.07 9.73 -5.73
CA HIS A 104 -12.21 9.58 -6.91
C HIS A 104 -12.74 8.55 -7.91
N GLY A 105 -13.67 7.68 -7.50
CA GLY A 105 -14.23 6.64 -8.35
C GLY A 105 -13.15 5.63 -8.74
N ILE A 106 -12.39 5.12 -7.76
CA ILE A 106 -11.37 4.10 -8.01
C ILE A 106 -12.01 2.82 -8.56
N ASP A 107 -11.39 2.24 -9.58
CA ASP A 107 -11.80 0.99 -10.22
C ASP A 107 -11.18 -0.23 -9.51
N TYR A 108 -10.00 -0.04 -8.90
CA TYR A 108 -9.35 -1.04 -8.06
C TYR A 108 -8.90 -0.39 -6.75
N GLY A 109 -9.24 -1.03 -5.62
CA GLY A 109 -8.90 -0.54 -4.29
C GLY A 109 -8.35 -1.66 -3.41
N ILE A 110 -7.31 -1.35 -2.64
CA ILE A 110 -6.81 -2.25 -1.60
C ILE A 110 -6.82 -1.60 -0.22
N LEU A 111 -7.17 -2.40 0.78
CA LEU A 111 -7.02 -2.13 2.20
C LEU A 111 -5.99 -3.09 2.79
N HIS A 112 -5.06 -2.58 3.59
CA HIS A 112 -4.22 -3.41 4.45
C HIS A 112 -4.34 -2.95 5.90
N THR A 113 -4.84 -3.84 6.76
CA THR A 113 -4.86 -3.68 8.21
C THR A 113 -3.85 -4.63 8.84
N CYS A 114 -3.16 -4.19 9.89
CA CYS A 114 -2.16 -4.96 10.62
C CYS A 114 -2.60 -5.34 12.04
N THR A 115 -3.82 -4.97 12.44
CA THR A 115 -4.34 -5.16 13.80
C THR A 115 -4.40 -6.63 14.19
N LEU A 116 -5.01 -7.49 13.36
CA LEU A 116 -5.12 -8.92 13.66
C LEU A 116 -3.77 -9.62 13.69
N ASP A 117 -2.90 -9.31 12.73
CA ASP A 117 -1.52 -9.82 12.67
C ASP A 117 -0.74 -9.44 13.94
N SER A 118 -0.76 -8.15 14.30
CA SER A 118 -0.09 -7.64 15.49
C SER A 118 -0.61 -8.27 16.78
N MET A 119 -1.93 -8.47 16.90
CA MET A 119 -2.55 -9.13 18.04
C MET A 119 -2.23 -10.62 18.12
N GLY A 120 -2.10 -11.31 16.98
CA GLY A 120 -1.72 -12.73 16.92
C GLY A 120 -0.25 -12.99 17.26
N HIS A 121 0.62 -11.99 17.15
CA HIS A 121 2.02 -12.07 17.55
C HIS A 121 2.26 -11.95 19.07
N ARG A 122 1.23 -11.65 19.86
CA ARG A 122 1.29 -11.64 21.32
C ARG A 122 1.11 -13.03 21.89
#